data_AF-A0A964MCD0-F1
#
_entry.id   AF-A0A964MCD0-F1
#
_cell.length_a   1.000
_cell.length_b   1.000
_cell.length_c   1.000
_cell.angle_alpha   90.00
_cell.angle_beta   90.00
_cell.angle_gamma   90.00
#
_symmetry.space_group_name_H-M   'P 1'
#
loop_
_entity.id
_entity.type
_entity.pdbx_description
1 polymer ?
#
loop_
_entity_poly.entity_id
_entity_poly.type
_entity_poly.pdbx_seq_one_letter_code
_entity_poly.pdbx_strand_id
1 'polypeptide(L)'
;TAGIYGFVSVLMKILEQDRPDYLAVAFDTGKTFRNDLYADYKATRAKMPDDLRAQIERIRQMVDAFNLPRLEKEGVEADDVLGSIAKQAVEHGLGVKIITGDRDLLQLVNERVIVNLAGNKLSEARDFTPTDVVETLGVRPDQVIEYKGLVGDKSDNIPGVPGVGEKTATSLLERYPTLEDIYAHIDEIKGAMRAKLEAGRDSAFLSRDLATIRTDVGVSLDLEKARANDLNLPAVEAIFRELEFRTLITRLPRLVPGYQPPAAATPGGQLSLFGEPVTQVGQSEAFANQFTIVDTPEALAQLQKTLAGAKCLAVDTETTGVDPLRAELVGISLSVVEGEGYY
;
A
#
# COMPACT_ATOMS: atom_id res chain seq x y z
N THR A 1 16.79 -3.71 -2.99
CA THR A 1 15.59 -4.57 -3.08
C THR A 1 14.48 -4.17 -2.13
N ALA A 2 14.76 -3.46 -1.02
CA ALA A 2 13.73 -3.04 -0.07
C ALA A 2 12.56 -2.26 -0.70
N GLY A 3 12.81 -1.37 -1.67
CA GLY A 3 11.75 -0.65 -2.38
C GLY A 3 10.85 -1.57 -3.21
N ILE A 4 11.44 -2.57 -3.87
CA ILE A 4 10.70 -3.58 -4.65
C ILE A 4 9.82 -4.42 -3.72
N TYR A 5 10.38 -4.90 -2.59
CA TYR A 5 9.63 -5.69 -1.61
C TYR A 5 8.45 -4.89 -1.04
N GLY A 6 8.68 -3.61 -0.71
CA GLY A 6 7.64 -2.71 -0.22
C GLY A 6 6.51 -2.53 -1.23
N PHE A 7 6.84 -2.19 -2.49
CA PHE A 7 5.87 -2.06 -3.57
C PHE A 7 5.02 -3.32 -3.75
N VAL A 8 5.68 -4.48 -3.86
CA VAL A 8 4.97 -5.76 -4.04
C VAL A 8 4.11 -6.09 -2.84
N SER A 9 4.57 -5.79 -1.63
CA SER A 9 3.78 -6.03 -0.41
C SER A 9 2.48 -5.22 -0.41
N VAL A 10 2.52 -3.97 -0.88
CA VAL A 10 1.34 -3.12 -1.07
C VAL A 10 0.44 -3.69 -2.16
N LEU A 11 1.01 -4.03 -3.32
CA LEU A 11 0.26 -4.61 -4.45
C LEU A 11 -0.48 -5.89 -4.05
N MET A 12 0.22 -6.83 -3.42
CA MET A 12 -0.35 -8.07 -2.89
C MET A 12 -1.46 -7.79 -1.89
N LYS A 13 -1.29 -6.81 -0.99
CA LYS A 13 -2.32 -6.43 -0.01
C LYS A 13 -3.58 -5.90 -0.69
N ILE A 14 -3.45 -5.05 -1.71
CA ILE A 14 -4.59 -4.54 -2.49
C ILE A 14 -5.34 -5.69 -3.15
N LEU A 15 -4.62 -6.61 -3.81
CA LEU A 15 -5.23 -7.77 -4.46
C LEU A 15 -5.91 -8.72 -3.45
N GLU A 16 -5.34 -8.90 -2.27
CA GLU A 16 -5.90 -9.78 -1.21
C GLU A 16 -7.12 -9.18 -0.50
N GLN A 17 -7.04 -7.90 -0.13
CA GLN A 17 -8.01 -7.22 0.76
C GLN A 17 -9.10 -6.49 -0.02
N ASP A 18 -8.70 -5.66 -0.98
CA ASP A 18 -9.63 -4.81 -1.73
C ASP A 18 -10.28 -5.58 -2.88
N ARG A 19 -9.60 -6.63 -3.39
CA ARG A 19 -10.08 -7.50 -4.48
C ARG A 19 -10.71 -6.71 -5.64
N PRO A 20 -9.96 -5.77 -6.25
CA PRO A 20 -10.51 -4.92 -7.30
C PRO A 20 -10.86 -5.76 -8.54
N ASP A 21 -11.84 -5.33 -9.33
CA ASP A 21 -12.12 -5.94 -10.64
C ASP A 21 -11.03 -5.59 -11.66
N TYR A 22 -10.50 -4.36 -11.57
CA TYR A 22 -9.50 -3.80 -12.47
C TYR A 22 -8.37 -3.13 -11.69
N LEU A 23 -7.14 -3.28 -12.17
CA LEU A 23 -5.95 -2.69 -11.57
C LEU A 23 -4.97 -2.22 -12.66
N ALA A 24 -4.39 -1.05 -12.47
CA ALA A 24 -3.37 -0.48 -13.34
C ALA A 24 -2.34 0.29 -12.50
N VAL A 25 -1.13 0.47 -13.03
CA VAL A 25 -0.05 1.18 -12.35
C VAL A 25 0.46 2.31 -13.23
N ALA A 26 0.48 3.53 -12.71
CA ALA A 26 1.04 4.69 -13.41
C ALA A 26 2.49 4.94 -12.97
N PHE A 27 3.36 5.36 -13.89
CA PHE A 27 4.72 5.79 -13.59
C PHE A 27 5.01 7.17 -14.18
N ASP A 28 5.86 7.93 -13.49
CA ASP A 28 6.40 9.19 -14.00
C ASP A 28 7.40 8.94 -15.14
N THR A 29 7.43 9.86 -16.10
CA THR A 29 8.31 9.82 -17.27
C THR A 29 9.40 10.89 -17.26
N GLY A 30 9.47 11.72 -16.21
CA GLY A 30 10.52 12.71 -16.00
C GLY A 30 10.03 14.15 -16.18
N LYS A 31 10.59 14.87 -17.16
CA LYS A 31 10.26 16.29 -17.39
C LYS A 31 8.82 16.41 -17.91
N THR A 32 8.09 17.41 -17.42
CA THR A 32 6.67 17.62 -17.75
C THR A 32 6.38 19.03 -18.20
N PHE A 33 5.15 19.27 -18.67
CA PHE A 33 4.66 20.61 -19.04
C PHE A 33 4.80 21.63 -17.90
N ARG A 34 4.80 21.19 -16.63
CA ARG A 34 5.00 22.07 -15.46
C ARG A 34 6.40 22.69 -15.45
N ASN A 35 7.42 21.96 -15.90
CA ASN A 35 8.78 22.49 -16.00
C ASN A 35 8.92 23.57 -17.08
N ASP A 36 8.09 23.52 -18.13
CA ASP A 36 8.06 24.55 -19.17
C ASP A 36 7.26 25.78 -18.72
N LEU A 37 6.23 25.57 -17.88
CA LEU A 37 5.43 26.63 -17.28
C LEU A 37 6.19 27.39 -16.18
N TYR A 38 6.97 26.68 -15.36
CA TYR A 38 7.73 27.26 -14.26
C TYR A 38 9.06 26.50 -14.07
N ALA A 39 10.16 27.17 -14.43
CA ALA A 39 11.49 26.56 -14.44
C ALA A 39 11.95 26.03 -13.07
N ASP A 40 11.51 26.69 -12.00
CA ASP A 40 11.87 26.33 -10.63
C ASP A 40 10.97 25.22 -10.03
N TYR A 41 9.99 24.71 -10.79
CA TYR A 41 9.12 23.62 -10.34
C TYR A 41 9.92 22.35 -10.02
N LYS A 42 9.76 21.82 -8.80
CA LYS A 42 10.52 20.68 -8.25
C LYS A 42 12.05 20.84 -8.31
N ALA A 43 12.58 22.05 -8.55
CA ALA A 43 14.02 22.29 -8.71
C ALA A 43 14.83 22.02 -7.43
N THR A 44 14.19 22.13 -6.26
CA THR A 44 14.78 21.85 -4.95
C THR A 44 14.76 20.36 -4.59
N ARG A 45 14.06 19.50 -5.35
CA ARG A 45 14.03 18.06 -5.09
C ARG A 45 15.40 17.46 -5.42
N ALA A 46 15.91 16.64 -4.49
CA ALA A 46 17.13 15.89 -4.74
C ALA A 46 16.94 14.97 -5.95
N LYS A 47 17.97 14.83 -6.78
CA LYS A 47 17.96 13.85 -7.87
C LYS A 47 17.77 12.45 -7.29
N MET A 48 16.94 11.66 -7.97
CA MET A 48 16.73 10.27 -7.62
C MET A 48 18.07 9.51 -7.61
N PRO A 49 18.44 8.83 -6.51
CA PRO A 49 19.65 8.02 -6.45
C PRO A 49 19.63 6.90 -7.48
N ASP A 50 20.79 6.54 -8.04
CA ASP A 50 20.90 5.51 -9.08
C ASP A 50 20.41 4.13 -8.59
N ASP A 51 20.66 3.79 -7.32
CA ASP A 51 20.15 2.57 -6.67
C ASP A 51 18.61 2.51 -6.63
N LEU A 52 17.94 3.67 -6.57
CA LEU A 52 16.49 3.76 -6.61
C LEU A 52 15.98 3.64 -8.05
N ARG A 53 16.70 4.21 -9.02
CA ARG A 53 16.37 4.07 -10.45
C ARG A 53 16.39 2.60 -10.87
N ALA A 54 17.43 1.85 -10.49
CA ALA A 54 17.50 0.41 -10.77
C ALA A 54 16.35 -0.37 -10.12
N GLN A 55 15.90 0.04 -8.94
CA GLN A 55 14.73 -0.56 -8.27
C GLN A 55 13.42 -0.26 -8.99
N ILE A 56 13.25 0.94 -9.57
CA ILE A 56 12.06 1.29 -10.34
C ILE A 56 11.94 0.45 -11.60
N GLU A 57 13.03 0.23 -12.34
CA GLU A 57 13.01 -0.67 -13.50
C GLU A 57 12.60 -2.08 -13.11
N ARG A 58 13.06 -2.55 -11.95
CA ARG A 58 12.65 -3.85 -11.42
C ARG A 58 11.19 -3.88 -10.98
N ILE A 59 10.66 -2.77 -10.48
CA ILE A 59 9.22 -2.62 -10.19
C ILE A 59 8.41 -2.66 -11.49
N ARG A 60 8.86 -2.01 -12.58
CA ARG A 60 8.21 -2.10 -13.90
C ARG A 60 8.14 -3.53 -14.40
N GLN A 61 9.26 -4.27 -14.32
CA GLN A 61 9.31 -5.71 -14.67
C GLN A 61 8.36 -6.54 -13.80
N MET A 62 8.21 -6.19 -12.52
CA MET A 62 7.28 -6.86 -11.62
C MET A 62 5.82 -6.63 -12.05
N VAL A 63 5.45 -5.39 -12.37
CA VAL A 63 4.10 -5.07 -12.85
C VAL A 63 3.79 -5.83 -14.14
N ASP A 64 4.75 -5.89 -15.07
CA ASP A 64 4.64 -6.70 -16.29
C ASP A 64 4.45 -8.19 -15.98
N ALA A 65 5.17 -8.73 -14.98
CA ALA A 65 5.03 -10.12 -14.56
C ALA A 65 3.69 -10.43 -13.88
N PHE A 66 3.09 -9.46 -13.18
CA PHE A 66 1.72 -9.58 -12.69
C PHE A 66 0.68 -9.50 -13.82
N ASN A 67 1.09 -9.24 -15.07
CA ASN A 67 0.22 -9.01 -16.22
C ASN A 67 -0.70 -7.79 -16.03
N LEU A 68 -0.18 -6.74 -15.39
CA LEU A 68 -0.92 -5.50 -15.14
C LEU A 68 -0.50 -4.40 -16.12
N PRO A 69 -1.43 -3.55 -16.58
CA PRO A 69 -1.11 -2.46 -17.48
C PRO A 69 -0.28 -1.37 -16.78
N ARG A 70 0.83 -0.99 -17.42
CA ARG A 70 1.63 0.18 -17.07
C ARG A 70 1.17 1.40 -17.86
N LEU A 71 0.84 2.47 -17.15
CA LEU A 71 0.35 3.70 -17.72
C LEU A 71 1.43 4.77 -17.60
N GLU A 72 1.95 5.20 -18.75
CA GLU A 72 3.03 6.17 -18.84
C GLU A 72 2.76 7.10 -20.02
N LYS A 73 3.03 8.39 -19.84
CA LYS A 73 2.93 9.37 -20.92
C LYS A 73 4.05 10.39 -20.81
N GLU A 74 4.80 10.56 -21.90
CA GLU A 74 5.88 11.55 -21.97
C GLU A 74 5.32 12.97 -21.80
N GLY A 75 6.05 13.81 -21.04
CA GLY A 75 5.67 15.20 -20.81
C GLY A 75 4.59 15.40 -19.75
N VAL A 76 4.17 14.34 -19.06
CA VAL A 76 3.04 14.32 -18.13
C VAL A 76 3.41 13.54 -16.85
N GLU A 77 2.90 13.95 -15.69
CA GLU A 77 3.15 13.27 -14.42
C GLU A 77 2.21 12.09 -14.23
N ALA A 78 2.62 11.12 -13.42
CA ALA A 78 1.79 9.97 -13.07
C ALA A 78 0.43 10.41 -12.47
N ASP A 79 0.41 11.54 -11.74
CA ASP A 79 -0.80 12.07 -11.12
C ASP A 79 -1.82 12.54 -12.16
N ASP A 80 -1.39 13.14 -13.26
CA ASP A 80 -2.25 13.53 -14.38
C ASP A 80 -2.77 12.31 -15.15
N VAL A 81 -1.93 11.27 -15.27
CA VAL A 81 -2.35 9.98 -15.85
C VAL A 81 -3.43 9.33 -14.97
N LEU A 82 -3.22 9.29 -13.66
CA LEU A 82 -4.19 8.79 -12.68
C LEU A 82 -5.48 9.60 -12.73
N GLY A 83 -5.41 10.94 -12.75
CA GLY A 83 -6.58 11.81 -12.84
C GLY A 83 -7.39 11.59 -14.11
N SER A 84 -6.71 11.41 -15.24
CA SER A 84 -7.36 11.19 -16.53
C SER A 84 -8.04 9.82 -16.63
N ILE A 85 -7.38 8.76 -16.12
CA ILE A 85 -7.98 7.42 -16.08
C ILE A 85 -9.10 7.34 -15.04
N ALA A 86 -8.97 8.00 -13.89
CA ALA A 86 -10.03 8.06 -12.88
C ALA A 86 -11.31 8.68 -13.47
N LYS A 87 -11.18 9.80 -14.20
CA LYS A 87 -12.30 10.44 -14.89
C LYS A 87 -12.95 9.50 -15.91
N GLN A 88 -12.15 8.86 -16.78
CA GLN A 88 -12.67 7.91 -17.77
C GLN A 88 -13.41 6.73 -17.11
N ALA A 89 -12.83 6.14 -16.06
CA ALA A 89 -13.44 5.02 -15.35
C ALA A 89 -14.79 5.41 -14.71
N VAL A 90 -14.89 6.61 -14.13
CA VAL A 90 -16.14 7.16 -13.59
C VAL A 90 -17.18 7.37 -14.69
N GLU A 91 -16.78 7.88 -15.85
CA GLU A 91 -17.66 8.03 -17.03
C GLU A 91 -18.18 6.67 -17.55
N HIS A 92 -17.38 5.61 -17.38
CA HIS A 92 -17.78 4.22 -17.64
C HIS A 92 -18.59 3.57 -16.50
N GLY A 93 -18.94 4.33 -15.46
CA GLY A 93 -19.79 3.88 -14.37
C GLY A 93 -19.07 3.12 -13.25
N LEU A 94 -17.74 3.10 -13.25
CA LEU A 94 -16.93 2.44 -12.23
C LEU A 94 -16.73 3.35 -10.99
N GLY A 95 -16.41 2.71 -9.86
CA GLY A 95 -15.82 3.38 -8.69
C GLY A 95 -14.30 3.27 -8.77
N VAL A 96 -13.59 4.32 -8.34
CA VAL A 96 -12.14 4.41 -8.45
C VAL A 96 -11.53 4.60 -7.07
N LYS A 97 -10.52 3.77 -6.77
CA LYS A 97 -9.65 3.93 -5.61
C LYS A 97 -8.23 4.21 -6.08
N ILE A 98 -7.74 5.41 -5.82
CA ILE A 98 -6.39 5.83 -6.17
C ILE A 98 -5.47 5.56 -4.98
N ILE A 99 -4.42 4.76 -5.16
CA ILE A 99 -3.42 4.49 -4.11
C ILE A 99 -2.19 5.35 -4.39
N THR A 100 -1.87 6.28 -3.50
CA THR A 100 -0.75 7.21 -3.69
C THR A 100 -0.16 7.68 -2.35
N GLY A 101 1.05 8.22 -2.38
CA GLY A 101 1.62 8.98 -1.26
C GLY A 101 1.38 10.49 -1.37
N ASP A 102 0.91 10.96 -2.53
CA ASP A 102 0.77 12.39 -2.81
C ASP A 102 -0.62 12.90 -2.42
N ARG A 103 -0.62 13.97 -1.61
CA ARG A 103 -1.85 14.61 -1.12
C ARG A 103 -2.53 15.45 -2.18
N ASP A 104 -1.84 15.78 -3.27
CA ASP A 104 -2.40 16.62 -4.32
C ASP A 104 -3.54 15.91 -5.06
N LEU A 105 -3.54 14.56 -5.11
CA LEU A 105 -4.65 13.78 -5.66
C LEU A 105 -5.93 13.86 -4.82
N LEU A 106 -5.89 14.40 -3.60
CA LEU A 106 -7.11 14.68 -2.83
C LEU A 106 -8.05 15.65 -3.56
N GLN A 107 -7.54 16.45 -4.52
CA GLN A 107 -8.36 17.30 -5.39
C GLN A 107 -9.34 16.51 -6.28
N LEU A 108 -9.08 15.22 -6.52
CA LEU A 108 -9.90 14.36 -7.37
C LEU A 108 -11.02 13.64 -6.60
N VAL A 109 -10.99 13.68 -5.27
CA VAL A 109 -11.91 12.94 -4.40
C VAL A 109 -13.34 13.42 -4.60
N ASN A 110 -14.26 12.48 -4.81
CA ASN A 110 -15.69 12.75 -4.98
C ASN A 110 -16.50 11.49 -4.57
N GLU A 111 -17.79 11.44 -4.91
CA GLU A 111 -18.66 10.30 -4.57
C GLU A 111 -18.23 8.96 -5.19
N ARG A 112 -17.48 8.99 -6.31
CA ARG A 112 -17.02 7.80 -7.03
C ARG A 112 -15.51 7.62 -7.04
N VAL A 113 -14.76 8.60 -6.54
CA VAL A 113 -13.29 8.55 -6.46
C VAL A 113 -12.86 8.76 -5.02
N ILE A 114 -12.18 7.75 -4.45
CA ILE A 114 -11.51 7.85 -3.15
C ILE A 114 -10.00 7.77 -3.33
N VAL A 115 -9.26 8.39 -2.43
CA VAL A 115 -7.79 8.35 -2.42
C VAL A 115 -7.32 7.65 -1.16
N ASN A 116 -6.55 6.56 -1.30
CA ASN A 116 -5.84 5.94 -0.20
C ASN A 116 -4.45 6.57 -0.11
N LEU A 117 -4.19 7.31 0.97
CA LEU A 117 -2.87 7.83 1.24
C LEU A 117 -2.06 6.82 2.04
N ALA A 118 -1.00 6.30 1.45
CA ALA A 118 -0.04 5.46 2.16
C ALA A 118 0.74 6.33 3.15
N GLY A 119 0.54 6.11 4.46
CA GLY A 119 1.34 6.78 5.49
C GLY A 119 2.80 6.33 5.48
N ASN A 120 3.61 6.86 6.41
CA ASN A 120 5.02 6.46 6.54
C ASN A 120 5.18 4.97 6.87
N LYS A 121 4.11 4.36 7.42
CA LYS A 121 3.99 2.92 7.64
C LYS A 121 2.75 2.39 6.92
N LEU A 122 2.83 1.14 6.45
CA LEU A 122 1.73 0.45 5.78
C LEU A 122 0.45 0.33 6.64
N SER A 123 0.58 0.44 7.97
CA SER A 123 -0.53 0.45 8.93
C SER A 123 -1.27 1.78 9.03
N GLU A 124 -0.69 2.86 8.51
CA GLU A 124 -1.26 4.22 8.53
C GLU A 124 -2.02 4.57 7.25
N ALA A 125 -2.09 3.63 6.30
CA ALA A 125 -2.84 3.80 5.07
C ALA A 125 -4.33 4.02 5.37
N ARG A 126 -4.89 5.13 4.87
CA ARG A 126 -6.28 5.53 5.11
C ARG A 126 -6.93 5.99 3.80
N ASP A 127 -8.19 5.61 3.63
CA ASP A 127 -9.06 6.10 2.54
C ASP A 127 -9.60 7.49 2.89
N PHE A 128 -9.54 8.40 1.92
CA PHE A 128 -10.06 9.75 2.01
C PHE A 128 -11.30 9.89 1.12
N THR A 129 -12.41 10.21 1.78
CA THR A 129 -13.67 10.66 1.18
C THR A 129 -13.73 12.20 1.16
N PRO A 130 -14.72 12.82 0.49
CA PRO A 130 -14.85 14.28 0.48
C PRO A 130 -14.88 14.90 1.88
N THR A 131 -15.52 14.22 2.84
CA THR A 131 -15.58 14.66 4.24
C THR A 131 -14.20 14.65 4.90
N ASP A 132 -13.41 13.58 4.69
CA ASP A 132 -12.07 13.45 5.26
C ASP A 132 -11.13 14.54 4.72
N VAL A 133 -11.30 14.94 3.45
CA VAL A 133 -10.54 16.04 2.84
C VAL A 133 -10.84 17.36 3.55
N VAL A 134 -12.11 17.67 3.80
CA VAL A 134 -12.51 18.88 4.53
C VAL A 134 -11.97 18.85 5.97
N GLU A 135 -12.07 17.72 6.66
CA GLU A 135 -11.55 17.58 8.03
C GLU A 135 -10.02 17.77 8.11
N THR A 136 -9.30 17.32 7.07
CA THR A 136 -7.83 17.32 7.07
C THR A 136 -7.24 18.63 6.54
N LEU A 137 -7.82 19.20 5.48
CA LEU A 137 -7.28 20.39 4.79
C LEU A 137 -8.08 21.66 5.08
N GLY A 138 -9.28 21.56 5.65
CA GLY A 138 -10.18 22.70 5.88
C GLY A 138 -10.80 23.26 4.59
N VAL A 139 -10.67 22.55 3.46
CA VAL A 139 -11.24 22.90 2.15
C VAL A 139 -11.83 21.67 1.49
N ARG A 140 -12.80 21.87 0.60
CA ARG A 140 -13.37 20.78 -0.19
C ARG A 140 -12.38 20.27 -1.26
N PRO A 141 -12.55 19.04 -1.78
CA PRO A 141 -11.72 18.53 -2.88
C PRO A 141 -11.58 19.49 -4.07
N ASP A 142 -12.68 20.09 -4.53
CA ASP A 142 -12.71 21.06 -5.63
C ASP A 142 -11.95 22.36 -5.32
N GLN A 143 -11.69 22.65 -4.05
CA GLN A 143 -10.96 23.84 -3.59
C GLN A 143 -9.49 23.57 -3.25
N VAL A 144 -9.02 22.31 -3.32
CA VAL A 144 -7.63 21.97 -3.02
C VAL A 144 -6.65 22.73 -3.93
N ILE A 145 -7.00 22.89 -5.22
CA ILE A 145 -6.19 23.65 -6.18
C ILE A 145 -6.16 25.15 -5.84
N GLU A 146 -7.27 25.70 -5.38
CA GLU A 146 -7.40 27.12 -4.99
C GLU A 146 -6.58 27.38 -3.73
N TYR A 147 -6.64 26.44 -2.78
CA TYR A 147 -5.84 26.44 -1.56
C TYR A 147 -4.34 26.42 -1.87
N LYS A 148 -3.90 25.53 -2.77
CA LYS A 148 -2.51 25.48 -3.25
C LYS A 148 -2.12 26.74 -4.01
N GLY A 149 -3.04 27.36 -4.74
CA GLY A 149 -2.86 28.67 -5.36
C GLY A 149 -2.51 29.76 -4.34
N LEU A 150 -3.17 29.77 -3.19
CA LEU A 150 -2.94 30.76 -2.13
C LEU A 150 -1.71 30.45 -1.27
N VAL A 151 -1.56 29.21 -0.82
CA VAL A 151 -0.51 28.82 0.15
C VAL A 151 0.81 28.47 -0.53
N GLY A 152 0.75 27.97 -1.76
CA GLY A 152 1.89 27.34 -2.44
C GLY A 152 2.19 25.94 -1.89
N ASP A 153 3.32 25.41 -2.33
CA ASP A 153 3.84 24.11 -1.90
C ASP A 153 5.37 24.14 -1.88
N LYS A 154 5.95 24.06 -0.70
CA LYS A 154 7.41 24.08 -0.55
C LYS A 154 8.10 22.83 -1.09
N SER A 155 7.43 21.67 -1.07
CA SER A 155 7.97 20.41 -1.56
C SER A 155 8.17 20.43 -3.08
N ASP A 156 7.25 21.09 -3.77
CA ASP A 156 7.25 21.24 -5.23
C ASP A 156 7.75 22.59 -5.71
N ASN A 157 8.19 23.42 -4.76
CA ASN A 157 8.63 24.79 -4.99
C ASN A 157 7.56 25.66 -5.69
N ILE A 158 6.28 25.41 -5.39
CA ILE A 158 5.15 26.21 -5.83
C ILE A 158 5.06 27.46 -4.93
N PRO A 159 5.07 28.68 -5.49
CA PRO A 159 5.30 29.90 -4.72
C PRO A 159 4.13 30.35 -3.84
N GLY A 160 2.88 30.18 -4.30
CA GLY A 160 1.69 30.70 -3.62
C GLY A 160 1.65 32.23 -3.58
N VAL A 161 0.86 32.78 -2.66
CA VAL A 161 0.81 34.23 -2.37
C VAL A 161 1.69 34.53 -1.13
N PRO A 162 2.75 35.34 -1.26
CA PRO A 162 3.62 35.67 -0.15
C PRO A 162 2.86 36.22 1.07
N GLY A 163 2.98 35.51 2.19
CA GLY A 163 2.37 35.92 3.46
C GLY A 163 0.88 35.59 3.59
N VAL A 164 0.34 34.73 2.73
CA VAL A 164 -0.91 33.99 2.93
C VAL A 164 -0.56 32.58 3.40
N GLY A 165 -1.03 32.19 4.58
CA GLY A 165 -0.81 30.86 5.15
C GLY A 165 -2.10 30.05 5.19
N GLU A 166 -2.00 28.80 5.64
CA GLU A 166 -3.09 27.81 5.64
C GLU A 166 -4.40 28.37 6.21
N LYS A 167 -4.38 28.90 7.45
CA LYS A 167 -5.57 29.45 8.12
C LYS A 167 -6.21 30.62 7.38
N THR A 168 -5.40 31.42 6.70
CA THR A 168 -5.91 32.55 5.92
C THR A 168 -6.54 32.04 4.63
N ALA A 169 -5.88 31.10 3.95
CA ALA A 169 -6.40 30.50 2.73
C ALA A 169 -7.73 29.77 2.97
N THR A 170 -7.84 28.96 4.03
CA THR A 170 -9.09 28.29 4.37
C THR A 170 -10.21 29.28 4.68
N SER A 171 -9.93 30.32 5.48
CA SER A 171 -10.92 31.37 5.79
C SER A 171 -11.37 32.17 4.56
N LEU A 172 -10.47 32.42 3.60
CA LEU A 172 -10.82 33.06 2.34
C LEU A 172 -11.69 32.14 1.49
N LEU A 173 -11.34 30.85 1.38
CA LEU A 173 -12.06 29.87 0.56
C LEU A 173 -13.40 29.42 1.14
N GLU A 174 -13.60 29.58 2.44
CA GLU A 174 -14.89 29.43 3.09
C GLU A 174 -15.87 30.53 2.66
N ARG A 175 -15.37 31.77 2.49
CA ARG A 175 -16.18 32.92 2.08
C ARG A 175 -16.31 33.07 0.57
N TYR A 176 -15.24 32.76 -0.16
CA TYR A 176 -15.12 32.96 -1.61
C TYR A 176 -14.65 31.66 -2.25
N PRO A 177 -15.53 30.91 -2.94
CA PRO A 177 -15.22 29.53 -3.29
C PRO A 177 -14.00 29.32 -4.21
N THR A 178 -13.62 30.31 -5.02
CA THR A 178 -12.52 30.22 -6.00
C THR A 178 -11.60 31.43 -5.95
N LEU A 179 -10.39 31.33 -6.52
CA LEU A 179 -9.51 32.48 -6.71
C LEU A 179 -10.19 33.61 -7.49
N GLU A 180 -10.93 33.30 -8.56
CA GLU A 180 -11.69 34.30 -9.30
C GLU A 180 -12.65 35.07 -8.40
N ASP A 181 -13.35 34.39 -7.49
CA ASP A 181 -14.30 35.00 -6.57
C ASP A 181 -13.60 35.88 -5.52
N ILE A 182 -12.45 35.44 -5.00
CA ILE A 182 -11.59 36.23 -4.10
C ILE A 182 -11.18 37.54 -4.77
N TYR A 183 -10.73 37.47 -6.03
CA TYR A 183 -10.24 38.64 -6.76
C TYR A 183 -11.37 39.54 -7.28
N ALA A 184 -12.56 38.99 -7.53
CA ALA A 184 -13.76 39.78 -7.84
C ALA A 184 -14.23 40.59 -6.62
N HIS A 185 -14.04 40.07 -5.41
CA HIS A 185 -14.41 40.72 -4.14
C HIS A 185 -13.22 41.30 -3.37
N ILE A 186 -12.12 41.61 -4.08
CA ILE A 186 -10.86 42.08 -3.47
C ILE A 186 -11.05 43.37 -2.65
N ASP A 187 -12.02 44.21 -3.04
CA ASP A 187 -12.36 45.45 -2.33
C ASP A 187 -12.99 45.23 -0.95
N GLU A 188 -13.59 44.08 -0.71
CA GLU A 188 -14.16 43.71 0.59
C GLU A 188 -13.08 43.25 1.58
N ILE A 189 -11.91 42.87 1.07
CA ILE A 189 -10.77 42.42 1.85
C ILE A 189 -10.02 43.66 2.38
N LYS A 190 -9.76 43.70 3.69
CA LYS A 190 -9.23 44.89 4.36
C LYS A 190 -7.73 44.80 4.66
N GLY A 191 -7.09 45.97 4.66
CA GLY A 191 -5.74 46.16 5.20
C GLY A 191 -4.64 45.43 4.45
N ALA A 192 -3.65 44.92 5.17
CA ALA A 192 -2.46 44.29 4.60
C ALA A 192 -2.74 43.03 3.78
N MET A 193 -3.87 42.34 4.01
CA MET A 193 -4.22 41.14 3.25
C MET A 193 -4.56 41.45 1.80
N ARG A 194 -5.31 42.53 1.57
CA ARG A 194 -5.65 43.01 0.23
C ARG A 194 -4.38 43.30 -0.59
N ALA A 195 -3.46 44.08 -0.02
CA ALA A 195 -2.22 44.43 -0.67
C ALA A 195 -1.37 43.19 -1.05
N LYS A 196 -1.35 42.16 -0.19
CA LYS A 196 -0.66 40.88 -0.49
C LYS A 196 -1.33 40.13 -1.64
N LEU A 197 -2.66 40.01 -1.62
CA LEU A 197 -3.41 39.31 -2.66
C LEU A 197 -3.28 40.02 -4.01
N GLU A 198 -3.39 41.36 -4.04
CA GLU A 198 -3.21 42.17 -5.24
C GLU A 198 -1.80 42.02 -5.82
N ALA A 199 -0.76 42.11 -4.98
CA ALA A 199 0.63 41.93 -5.41
C ALA A 199 0.96 40.49 -5.82
N GLY A 200 0.28 39.51 -5.23
CA GLY A 200 0.50 38.08 -5.47
C GLY A 200 -0.46 37.44 -6.47
N ARG A 201 -1.29 38.22 -7.17
CA ARG A 201 -2.34 37.69 -8.07
C ARG A 201 -1.80 36.69 -9.09
N ASP A 202 -0.80 37.11 -9.87
CA ASP A 202 -0.24 36.26 -10.92
C ASP A 202 0.41 34.99 -10.34
N SER A 203 1.04 35.11 -9.17
CA SER A 203 1.62 33.99 -8.44
C SER A 203 0.54 33.01 -7.97
N ALA A 204 -0.62 33.49 -7.54
CA ALA A 204 -1.74 32.65 -7.12
C ALA A 204 -2.27 31.79 -8.27
N PHE A 205 -2.53 32.42 -9.42
CA PHE A 205 -3.02 31.72 -10.61
C PHE A 205 -1.98 30.74 -11.18
N LEU A 206 -0.70 31.15 -11.24
CA LEU A 206 0.39 30.25 -11.63
C LEU A 206 0.47 29.04 -10.70
N SER A 207 0.40 29.27 -9.39
CA SER A 207 0.47 28.21 -8.38
C SER A 207 -0.71 27.25 -8.47
N ARG A 208 -1.92 27.76 -8.73
CA ARG A 208 -3.09 26.93 -9.01
C ARG A 208 -2.87 26.07 -10.25
N ASP A 209 -2.40 26.67 -11.35
CA ASP A 209 -2.21 25.95 -12.61
C ASP A 209 -1.16 24.83 -12.50
N LEU A 210 -0.09 25.08 -11.74
CA LEU A 210 0.94 24.09 -11.39
C LEU A 210 0.38 22.96 -10.50
N ALA A 211 -0.43 23.29 -9.49
CA ALA A 211 -1.01 22.29 -8.58
C ALA A 211 -2.19 21.50 -9.19
N THR A 212 -2.78 22.01 -10.26
CA THR A 212 -3.95 21.38 -10.90
C THR A 212 -3.54 20.11 -11.65
N ILE A 213 -4.13 18.99 -11.28
CA ILE A 213 -3.99 17.72 -11.98
C ILE A 213 -4.83 17.75 -13.26
N ARG A 214 -4.19 17.48 -14.40
CA ARG A 214 -4.87 17.40 -15.70
C ARG A 214 -5.60 16.07 -15.82
N THR A 215 -6.88 16.12 -16.19
CA THR A 215 -7.77 14.95 -16.29
C THR A 215 -8.12 14.60 -17.74
N ASP A 216 -7.43 15.23 -18.69
CA ASP A 216 -7.62 15.12 -20.14
C ASP A 216 -6.30 14.82 -20.86
N VAL A 217 -5.32 14.24 -20.15
CA VAL A 217 -4.06 13.83 -20.78
C VAL A 217 -4.36 12.57 -21.58
N GLY A 218 -4.41 12.68 -22.92
CA GLY A 218 -4.78 11.59 -23.84
C GLY A 218 -4.01 10.28 -23.62
N VAL A 219 -4.49 9.48 -22.68
CA VAL A 219 -4.09 8.15 -22.23
C VAL A 219 -5.40 7.40 -22.09
N SER A 220 -5.42 6.11 -22.43
CA SER A 220 -6.60 5.28 -22.34
C SER A 220 -6.25 3.99 -21.63
N LEU A 221 -7.16 3.51 -20.77
CA LEU A 221 -7.04 2.22 -20.12
C LEU A 221 -7.86 1.17 -20.89
N ASP A 222 -7.20 0.09 -21.29
CA ASP A 222 -7.86 -1.11 -21.78
C ASP A 222 -8.32 -1.95 -20.58
N LEU A 223 -9.62 -1.90 -20.27
CA LEU A 223 -10.19 -2.56 -19.08
C LEU A 223 -10.02 -4.09 -19.13
N GLU A 224 -10.01 -4.71 -20.30
CA GLU A 224 -9.83 -6.16 -20.40
C GLU A 224 -8.41 -6.56 -19.98
N LYS A 225 -7.40 -5.77 -20.36
CA LYS A 225 -6.02 -5.97 -19.91
C LYS A 225 -5.80 -5.58 -18.45
N ALA A 226 -6.69 -4.80 -17.87
CA ALA A 226 -6.60 -4.35 -16.48
C ALA A 226 -7.21 -5.34 -15.49
N ARG A 227 -7.81 -6.46 -15.93
CA ARG A 227 -8.51 -7.40 -15.05
C ARG A 227 -7.58 -7.97 -13.98
N ALA A 228 -7.90 -7.73 -12.72
CA ALA A 228 -7.04 -8.13 -11.60
C ALA A 228 -7.07 -9.64 -11.29
N ASN A 229 -7.89 -10.41 -12.01
CA ASN A 229 -7.96 -11.87 -11.91
C ASN A 229 -7.14 -12.60 -13.00
N ASP A 230 -6.60 -11.90 -13.99
CA ASP A 230 -5.77 -12.46 -15.07
C ASP A 230 -4.27 -12.35 -14.76
N LEU A 231 -3.88 -12.76 -13.54
CA LEU A 231 -2.51 -12.64 -13.06
C LEU A 231 -1.63 -13.80 -13.55
N ASN A 232 -0.42 -13.49 -14.03
CA ASN A 232 0.57 -14.50 -14.39
C ASN A 232 1.42 -14.93 -13.17
N LEU A 233 0.80 -15.69 -12.26
CA LEU A 233 1.46 -16.14 -11.02
C LEU A 233 2.78 -16.90 -11.25
N PRO A 234 2.93 -17.77 -12.27
CA PRO A 234 4.23 -18.39 -12.57
C PRO A 234 5.34 -17.38 -12.87
N ALA A 235 5.06 -16.32 -13.63
CA ALA A 235 6.05 -15.27 -13.91
C ALA A 235 6.38 -14.46 -12.65
N VAL A 236 5.38 -14.11 -11.84
CA VAL A 236 5.57 -13.42 -10.55
C VAL A 236 6.46 -14.26 -9.62
N GLU A 237 6.18 -15.55 -9.52
CA GLU A 237 6.95 -16.46 -8.68
C GLU A 237 8.42 -16.57 -9.12
N ALA A 238 8.69 -16.64 -10.43
CA ALA A 238 10.05 -16.66 -10.96
C ALA A 238 10.85 -15.44 -10.49
N ILE A 239 10.25 -14.24 -10.54
CA ILE A 239 10.90 -13.01 -10.05
C ILE A 239 11.05 -13.04 -8.52
N PHE A 240 10.05 -13.52 -7.77
CA PHE A 240 10.16 -13.64 -6.32
C PHE A 240 11.28 -14.60 -5.89
N ARG A 241 11.51 -15.68 -6.64
CA ARG A 241 12.62 -16.61 -6.39
C ARG A 241 13.97 -15.96 -6.65
N GLU A 242 14.11 -15.24 -7.77
CA GLU A 242 15.33 -14.50 -8.10
C GLU A 242 15.67 -13.45 -7.04
N LEU A 243 14.65 -12.79 -6.48
CA LEU A 243 14.80 -11.78 -5.43
C LEU A 243 14.79 -12.34 -4.00
N GLU A 244 14.71 -13.67 -3.86
CA GLU A 244 14.64 -14.39 -2.57
C GLU A 244 13.46 -13.98 -1.66
N PHE A 245 12.34 -13.53 -2.23
CA PHE A 245 11.13 -13.13 -1.50
C PHE A 245 10.28 -14.33 -1.03
N ARG A 246 10.91 -15.24 -0.27
CA ARG A 246 10.30 -16.51 0.18
C ARG A 246 8.97 -16.33 0.90
N THR A 247 8.82 -15.28 1.69
CA THR A 247 7.58 -14.94 2.42
C THR A 247 6.43 -14.49 1.52
N LEU A 248 6.72 -13.92 0.35
CA LEU A 248 5.70 -13.48 -0.60
C LEU A 248 5.26 -14.63 -1.51
N ILE A 249 6.15 -15.59 -1.80
CA ILE A 249 5.81 -16.82 -2.54
C ILE A 249 4.71 -17.60 -1.83
N THR A 250 4.79 -17.74 -0.50
CA THR A 250 3.77 -18.46 0.29
C THR A 250 2.41 -17.76 0.31
N ARG A 251 2.34 -16.50 -0.11
CA ARG A 251 1.09 -15.72 -0.20
C ARG A 251 0.43 -15.79 -1.58
N LEU A 252 1.14 -16.16 -2.65
CA LEU A 252 0.58 -16.26 -4.01
C LEU A 252 -0.71 -17.10 -4.10
N PRO A 253 -0.84 -18.25 -3.40
CA PRO A 253 -2.08 -19.03 -3.41
C PRO A 253 -3.32 -18.29 -2.88
N ARG A 254 -3.14 -17.19 -2.13
CA ARG A 254 -4.25 -16.37 -1.62
C ARG A 254 -4.85 -15.47 -2.70
N LEU A 255 -4.10 -15.17 -3.76
CA LEU A 255 -4.55 -14.34 -4.87
C LEU A 255 -5.46 -15.12 -5.82
N VAL A 256 -5.14 -16.39 -6.07
CA VAL A 256 -5.91 -17.26 -6.97
C VAL A 256 -6.15 -18.60 -6.27
N PRO A 257 -7.39 -18.88 -5.82
CA PRO A 257 -7.73 -20.16 -5.20
C PRO A 257 -7.39 -21.33 -6.13
N GLY A 258 -6.60 -22.29 -5.63
CA GLY A 258 -6.17 -23.46 -6.40
C GLY A 258 -4.80 -23.33 -7.08
N TYR A 259 -4.17 -22.15 -7.04
CA TYR A 259 -2.77 -22.03 -7.46
C TYR A 259 -1.84 -22.74 -6.46
N GLN A 260 -1.07 -23.70 -6.95
CA GLN A 260 0.03 -24.31 -6.21
C GLN A 260 1.35 -23.89 -6.88
N PRO A 261 2.27 -23.22 -6.15
CA PRO A 261 3.57 -22.88 -6.70
C PRO A 261 4.31 -24.16 -7.10
N PRO A 262 4.99 -24.22 -8.26
CA PRO A 262 5.76 -25.39 -8.66
C PRO A 262 6.73 -25.79 -7.55
N ALA A 263 6.75 -27.08 -7.20
CA ALA A 263 7.76 -27.62 -6.31
C ALA A 263 9.14 -27.26 -6.86
N ALA A 264 9.95 -26.57 -6.05
CA ALA A 264 11.26 -26.10 -6.48
C ALA A 264 12.13 -27.31 -6.88
N ALA A 265 12.48 -27.42 -8.15
CA ALA A 265 13.60 -28.27 -8.55
C ALA A 265 14.88 -27.55 -8.12
N THR A 266 15.37 -27.83 -6.91
CA THR A 266 16.65 -27.32 -6.43
C THR A 266 17.79 -27.99 -7.23
N PRO A 267 18.59 -27.25 -8.03
CA PRO A 267 19.78 -27.81 -8.64
C PRO A 267 20.91 -27.72 -7.61
N GLY A 268 21.34 -28.88 -7.10
CA GLY A 268 22.49 -28.98 -6.20
C GLY A 268 22.10 -29.45 -4.80
N GLY A 269 22.35 -30.73 -4.55
CA GLY A 269 22.23 -31.33 -3.24
C GLY A 269 23.21 -30.70 -2.26
N GLN A 270 22.69 -29.82 -1.41
CA GLN A 270 23.24 -29.58 -0.09
C GLN A 270 22.24 -30.20 0.89
N LEU A 271 22.62 -31.34 1.45
CA LEU A 271 21.87 -32.02 2.50
C LEU A 271 21.65 -31.03 3.63
N SER A 272 20.40 -30.65 3.85
CA SER A 272 19.99 -29.86 5.00
C SER A 272 20.24 -30.71 6.24
N LEU A 273 21.27 -30.35 7.01
CA LEU A 273 21.56 -30.93 8.34
C LEU A 273 20.52 -30.53 9.40
N PHE A 274 19.48 -29.80 8.99
CA PHE A 274 18.31 -29.45 9.77
C PHE A 274 17.06 -29.75 8.93
N GLY A 275 16.43 -30.88 9.23
CA GLY A 275 15.01 -31.21 9.01
C GLY A 275 14.49 -31.23 7.57
N GLU A 276 13.95 -32.38 7.14
CA GLU A 276 12.97 -32.42 6.06
C GLU A 276 11.79 -31.50 6.40
N PRO A 277 11.24 -30.71 5.45
CA PRO A 277 9.98 -30.05 5.67
C PRO A 277 8.91 -31.14 5.72
N VAL A 278 8.32 -31.29 6.90
CA VAL A 278 7.18 -32.15 7.17
C VAL A 278 6.14 -31.95 6.07
N THR A 279 5.98 -32.95 5.21
CA THR A 279 4.79 -33.13 4.39
C THR A 279 3.61 -33.12 5.35
N GLN A 280 2.66 -32.23 5.09
CA GLN A 280 1.35 -32.15 5.73
C GLN A 280 0.93 -33.53 6.27
N VAL A 281 1.00 -33.71 7.60
CA VAL A 281 0.31 -34.83 8.24
C VAL A 281 -1.15 -34.60 7.88
N GLY A 282 -1.73 -35.52 7.11
CA GLY A 282 -3.15 -35.48 6.81
C GLY A 282 -3.92 -35.24 8.11
N GLN A 283 -5.09 -34.60 8.04
CA GLN A 283 -5.99 -34.65 9.19
C GLN A 283 -6.22 -36.14 9.48
N SER A 284 -5.57 -36.64 10.53
CA SER A 284 -5.77 -38.01 10.96
C SER A 284 -7.23 -38.15 11.36
N GLU A 285 -7.80 -39.32 11.11
CA GLU A 285 -9.16 -39.64 11.52
C GLU A 285 -9.33 -39.23 12.99
N ALA A 286 -10.48 -38.65 13.35
CA ALA A 286 -10.72 -38.20 14.72
C ALA A 286 -10.55 -39.39 15.67
N PHE A 287 -9.36 -39.50 16.29
CA PHE A 287 -9.09 -40.57 17.23
C PHE A 287 -9.95 -40.34 18.47
N ALA A 288 -10.51 -41.43 19.00
CA ALA A 288 -11.08 -41.45 20.33
C ALA A 288 -9.92 -41.35 21.33
N ASN A 289 -9.41 -40.14 21.53
CA ASN A 289 -8.24 -39.89 22.37
C ASN A 289 -8.50 -40.35 23.80
N GLN A 290 -7.60 -41.18 24.34
CA GLN A 290 -7.65 -41.62 25.73
C GLN A 290 -6.65 -40.80 26.55
N PHE A 291 -7.17 -40.11 27.56
CA PHE A 291 -6.36 -39.30 28.46
C PHE A 291 -6.31 -39.92 29.86
N THR A 292 -5.10 -40.06 30.39
CA THR A 292 -4.85 -40.52 31.76
C THR A 292 -4.27 -39.37 32.57
N ILE A 293 -4.92 -39.01 33.67
CA ILE A 293 -4.40 -38.03 34.62
C ILE A 293 -3.45 -38.74 35.58
N VAL A 294 -2.25 -38.18 35.75
CA VAL A 294 -1.19 -38.71 36.61
C VAL A 294 -1.01 -37.80 37.81
N ASP A 295 -1.90 -37.94 38.79
CA ASP A 295 -1.96 -37.10 39.99
C ASP A 295 -1.47 -37.82 41.26
N THR A 296 -0.95 -39.05 41.13
CA THR A 296 -0.44 -39.85 42.24
C THR A 296 0.98 -40.36 42.00
N PRO A 297 1.81 -40.53 43.05
CA PRO A 297 3.15 -41.09 42.93
C PRO A 297 3.20 -42.49 42.29
N GLU A 298 2.17 -43.30 42.53
CA GLU A 298 2.05 -44.65 41.97
C GLU A 298 1.78 -44.61 40.46
N ALA A 299 0.89 -43.71 40.01
CA ALA A 299 0.64 -43.49 38.59
C ALA A 299 1.88 -42.93 37.88
N LEU A 300 2.64 -42.04 38.54
CA LEU A 300 3.90 -41.51 38.00
C LEU A 300 4.96 -42.60 37.83
N ALA A 301 5.08 -43.52 38.80
CA ALA A 301 6.00 -44.64 38.70
C ALA A 301 5.63 -45.59 37.54
N GLN A 302 4.32 -45.74 37.26
CA GLN A 302 3.83 -46.54 36.14
C GLN A 302 4.07 -45.84 34.79
N LEU A 303 3.88 -44.52 34.73
CA LEU A 303 4.22 -43.72 33.55
C LEU A 303 5.73 -43.83 33.26
N GLN A 304 6.59 -43.68 34.28
CA GLN A 304 8.04 -43.77 34.11
C GLN A 304 8.48 -45.09 33.46
N LYS A 305 7.88 -46.22 33.83
CA LYS A 305 8.15 -47.52 33.18
C LYS A 305 7.74 -47.53 31.71
N THR A 306 6.61 -46.91 31.40
CA THR A 306 6.08 -46.78 30.04
C THR A 306 7.00 -45.92 29.17
N LEU A 307 7.49 -44.80 29.71
CA LEU A 307 8.41 -43.91 29.01
C LEU A 307 9.81 -44.52 28.83
N ALA A 308 10.31 -45.29 29.80
CA ALA A 308 11.65 -45.89 29.75
C ALA A 308 11.84 -46.90 28.59
N GLY A 309 10.76 -47.48 28.09
CA GLY A 309 10.78 -48.41 26.95
C GLY A 309 10.55 -47.75 25.58
N ALA A 310 10.26 -46.45 25.55
CA ALA A 310 9.84 -45.77 24.33
C ALA A 310 11.05 -45.32 23.49
N LYS A 311 10.95 -45.51 22.16
CA LYS A 311 11.96 -45.02 21.20
C LYS A 311 11.81 -43.53 20.88
N CYS A 312 10.60 -42.99 21.06
CA CYS A 312 10.24 -41.61 20.80
C CYS A 312 9.16 -41.19 21.80
N LEU A 313 9.16 -39.90 22.15
CA LEU A 313 8.17 -39.29 23.02
C LEU A 313 7.68 -37.99 22.37
N ALA A 314 6.37 -37.75 22.44
CA ALA A 314 5.81 -36.42 22.28
C ALA A 314 5.69 -35.76 23.66
N VAL A 315 6.09 -34.50 23.74
CA VAL A 315 6.06 -33.69 24.96
C VAL A 315 5.38 -32.38 24.61
N ASP A 316 4.43 -31.99 25.46
CA ASP A 316 3.83 -30.67 25.42
C ASP A 316 3.72 -30.12 26.85
N THR A 317 3.61 -28.80 26.99
CA THR A 317 3.59 -28.13 28.29
C THR A 317 2.49 -27.11 28.34
N GLU A 318 1.72 -27.15 29.43
CA GLU A 318 0.72 -26.12 29.70
C GLU A 318 1.33 -25.06 30.62
N THR A 319 1.17 -23.79 30.25
CA THR A 319 1.78 -22.65 30.94
C THR A 319 0.74 -21.59 31.27
N THR A 320 1.04 -20.72 32.24
CA THR A 320 0.15 -19.62 32.63
C THR A 320 0.04 -18.50 31.57
N GLY A 321 0.81 -18.57 30.48
CA GLY A 321 0.78 -17.59 29.40
C GLY A 321 1.74 -17.91 28.24
N VAL A 322 1.65 -17.09 27.18
CA VAL A 322 2.37 -17.29 25.91
C VAL A 322 3.77 -16.66 25.87
N ASP A 323 4.14 -15.85 26.87
CA ASP A 323 5.48 -15.25 26.99
C ASP A 323 6.42 -16.24 27.70
N PRO A 324 7.40 -16.83 26.99
CA PRO A 324 8.25 -17.89 27.53
C PRO A 324 9.19 -17.41 28.66
N LEU A 325 9.38 -16.10 28.84
CA LEU A 325 10.23 -15.56 29.90
C LEU A 325 9.46 -15.24 31.18
N ARG A 326 8.13 -15.27 31.14
CA ARG A 326 7.25 -14.85 32.25
C ARG A 326 6.22 -15.90 32.65
N ALA A 327 5.98 -16.89 31.80
CA ALA A 327 5.04 -17.95 32.08
C ALA A 327 5.61 -18.95 33.10
N GLU A 328 4.73 -19.43 33.97
CA GLU A 328 5.02 -20.53 34.90
C GLU A 328 4.48 -21.84 34.31
N LEU A 329 5.16 -22.95 34.58
CA LEU A 329 4.74 -24.28 34.16
C LEU A 329 3.57 -24.75 35.03
N VAL A 330 2.47 -25.14 34.39
CA VAL A 330 1.24 -25.64 35.03
C VAL A 330 1.19 -27.17 34.99
N GLY A 331 1.61 -27.77 33.87
CA GLY A 331 1.60 -29.22 33.69
C GLY A 331 2.38 -29.66 32.45
N ILE A 332 2.61 -30.96 32.34
CA ILE A 332 3.35 -31.58 31.23
C ILE A 332 2.49 -32.69 30.65
N SER A 333 2.22 -32.62 29.36
CA SER A 333 1.56 -33.67 28.61
C SER A 333 2.59 -34.57 27.94
N LEU A 334 2.44 -35.89 28.06
CA LEU A 334 3.36 -36.87 27.50
C LEU A 334 2.60 -37.92 26.69
N SER A 335 3.17 -38.36 25.57
CA SER A 335 2.63 -39.46 24.78
C SER A 335 3.74 -40.28 24.14
N VAL A 336 3.54 -41.61 24.12
CA VAL A 336 4.44 -42.59 23.51
C VAL A 336 3.77 -43.35 22.35
N VAL A 337 2.44 -43.27 22.23
CA VAL A 337 1.62 -43.94 21.22
C VAL A 337 0.54 -42.97 20.74
N GLU A 338 0.28 -42.97 19.43
CA GLU A 338 -0.75 -42.15 18.81
C GLU A 338 -2.14 -42.43 19.43
N GLY A 339 -2.86 -41.36 19.81
CA GLY A 339 -4.21 -41.46 20.40
C GLY A 339 -4.26 -41.63 21.93
N GLU A 340 -3.12 -41.77 22.61
CA GLU A 340 -3.04 -41.83 24.07
C GLU A 340 -2.22 -40.66 24.65
N GLY A 341 -2.71 -40.03 25.72
CA GLY A 341 -2.03 -38.92 26.38
C GLY A 341 -2.04 -39.04 27.90
N TYR A 342 -0.93 -38.67 28.52
CA TYR A 342 -0.78 -38.51 29.96
C TYR A 342 -0.67 -37.03 30.29
N TYR A 343 -1.38 -36.58 31.32
CA TYR A 343 -1.26 -35.22 31.88
C TYR A 343 -1.03 -35.30 33.39
#